data_AF-A0A7S1UHT2-F1
#
_entry.id   AF-A0A7S1UHT2-F1
#
_cell.length_a   1.000
_cell.length_b   1.000
_cell.length_c   1.000
_cell.angle_alpha   90.00
_cell.angle_beta   90.00
_cell.angle_gamma   90.00
#
_symmetry.space_group_name_H-M   'P 1'
#
loop_
_entity.id
_entity.type
_entity.pdbx_description
1 polymer ?
#
loop_
_entity_poly.entity_id
_entity_poly.type
_entity_poly.pdbx_seq_one_letter_code
_entity_poly.pdbx_strand_id
1 'polypeptide(L)'
;SIPNPKPDPNPSPNPYPNPAPPRARGVLVALTAGIVSALLQFAFVFGLPLSDAAEDAGYAPLAAPLVIWFIAFPVSGAPNLAVALGLIWRRGTFRRFWTGRAEEQLKNWERTLFAATLFVAHIHGYGVGQALLGDLGVAIMWPLLMASTMVMGQLWGYGLGEWDGADPRAVRLNMTAIAVIIVAIAVLTGAGLASLA
;
A
#
# COMPACT_ATOMS: atom_id res chain seq x y z
N SER A 1 9.74 -16.46 -20.35
CA SER A 1 9.47 -15.07 -20.74
C SER A 1 8.54 -15.10 -21.94
N ILE A 2 7.27 -14.73 -21.77
CA ILE A 2 6.40 -14.49 -22.92
C ILE A 2 6.89 -13.16 -23.53
N PRO A 3 7.30 -13.12 -24.81
CA PRO A 3 7.73 -11.87 -25.43
C PRO A 3 6.59 -10.87 -25.34
N ASN A 4 6.87 -9.65 -24.83
CA ASN A 4 5.89 -8.58 -24.83
C ASN A 4 5.47 -8.35 -26.31
N PRO A 5 4.21 -8.60 -26.70
CA PRO A 5 3.80 -8.49 -28.08
C PRO A 5 4.06 -7.04 -28.54
N LYS A 6 4.75 -6.88 -29.67
CA LYS A 6 4.90 -5.56 -30.29
C LYS A 6 3.50 -4.94 -30.42
N PRO A 7 3.33 -3.65 -30.06
CA PRO A 7 2.06 -2.96 -30.25
C PRO A 7 1.57 -3.20 -31.67
N ASP A 8 0.34 -3.69 -31.81
CA ASP A 8 -0.28 -3.91 -33.11
C ASP A 8 -0.16 -2.62 -33.93
N PRO A 9 0.50 -2.63 -35.11
CA PRO A 9 0.62 -1.45 -35.95
C PRO A 9 -0.74 -0.94 -36.45
N ASN A 10 -1.81 -1.74 -36.31
CA ASN A 10 -3.16 -1.34 -36.65
C ASN A 10 -4.17 -1.87 -35.60
N PRO A 11 -4.23 -1.29 -34.39
CA PRO A 11 -5.05 -1.81 -33.31
C PRO A 11 -6.51 -1.82 -33.76
N SER A 12 -7.14 -3.00 -33.69
CA SER A 12 -8.59 -3.11 -33.92
C SER A 12 -9.34 -2.01 -33.13
N PRO A 13 -10.30 -1.30 -33.76
CA PRO A 13 -11.02 -0.21 -33.10
C PRO A 13 -11.57 -0.71 -31.77
N ASN A 14 -11.21 -0.05 -30.67
CA ASN A 14 -11.65 -0.46 -29.34
C ASN A 14 -13.19 -0.60 -29.36
N PRO A 15 -13.74 -1.81 -29.21
CA PRO A 15 -15.19 -2.04 -29.30
C PRO A 15 -15.96 -1.37 -28.14
N TYR A 16 -15.23 -0.87 -27.14
CA TYR A 16 -15.76 -0.10 -26.02
C TYR A 16 -14.98 1.21 -25.86
N PRO A 17 -15.29 2.25 -26.65
CA PRO A 17 -14.72 3.58 -26.44
C PRO A 17 -15.18 4.08 -25.07
N ASN A 18 -14.35 3.89 -24.04
CA ASN A 18 -14.61 4.46 -22.74
C ASN A 18 -14.19 5.94 -22.82
N PRO A 19 -15.12 6.90 -22.83
CA PRO A 19 -14.74 8.31 -22.83
C PRO A 19 -13.85 8.54 -21.61
N ALA A 20 -12.66 9.12 -21.83
CA ALA A 20 -11.79 9.49 -20.74
C ALA A 20 -12.61 10.33 -19.74
N PRO A 21 -12.67 9.96 -18.46
CA PRO A 21 -13.43 10.73 -17.49
C PRO A 21 -12.93 12.18 -17.53
N PRO A 22 -13.81 13.18 -17.34
CA PRO A 22 -13.41 14.57 -17.37
C PRO A 22 -12.21 14.79 -16.46
N ARG A 23 -11.15 15.46 -16.95
CA ARG A 23 -9.91 15.66 -16.18
C ARG A 23 -10.19 16.20 -14.76
N ALA A 24 -11.20 17.07 -14.63
CA ALA A 24 -11.67 17.61 -13.36
C ALA A 24 -12.14 16.52 -12.37
N ARG A 25 -12.82 15.46 -12.84
CA ARG A 25 -13.26 14.34 -12.01
C ARG A 25 -12.07 13.52 -11.51
N GLY A 26 -11.07 13.30 -12.36
CA GLY A 26 -9.82 12.63 -11.98
C GLY A 26 -9.05 13.41 -10.92
N VAL A 27 -8.91 14.73 -11.11
CA VAL A 27 -8.27 15.63 -10.13
C VAL A 27 -9.02 15.65 -8.81
N LEU A 28 -10.35 15.76 -8.83
CA LEU A 28 -11.15 15.77 -7.60
C LEU A 28 -10.99 14.46 -6.82
N VAL A 29 -11.04 13.31 -7.50
CA VAL A 29 -10.83 12.00 -6.86
C VAL A 29 -9.43 11.88 -6.30
N ALA A 30 -8.41 12.37 -7.00
CA ALA A 30 -7.02 12.35 -6.50
C ALA A 30 -6.86 13.22 -5.23
N LEU A 31 -7.46 14.41 -5.21
CA LEU A 31 -7.42 15.30 -4.05
C LEU A 31 -8.17 14.70 -2.85
N THR A 32 -9.38 14.19 -3.05
CA THR A 32 -10.15 13.59 -1.96
C THR A 32 -9.48 12.32 -1.45
N ALA A 33 -8.91 11.49 -2.33
CA ALA A 33 -8.13 10.32 -1.94
C ALA A 33 -6.90 10.72 -1.11
N GLY A 34 -6.19 11.77 -1.49
CA GLY A 34 -5.04 12.28 -0.73
C GLY A 34 -5.43 12.77 0.67
N ILE A 35 -6.50 13.56 0.78
CA ILE A 35 -7.01 14.05 2.07
C ILE A 35 -7.43 12.88 2.96
N VAL A 36 -8.23 11.94 2.43
CA VAL A 36 -8.70 10.77 3.17
C VAL A 36 -7.54 9.86 3.57
N SER A 37 -6.52 9.71 2.72
CA SER A 37 -5.33 8.91 3.04
C SER A 37 -4.55 9.47 4.23
N ALA A 38 -4.51 10.80 4.39
CA ALA A 38 -3.86 11.43 5.54
C ALA A 38 -4.62 11.20 6.86
N LEU A 39 -5.93 10.94 6.81
CA LEU A 39 -6.77 10.71 8.00
C LEU A 39 -6.35 9.48 8.81
N LEU A 40 -5.75 8.47 8.17
CA LEU A 40 -5.23 7.31 8.89
C LEU A 40 -4.15 7.72 9.90
N GLN A 41 -3.26 8.63 9.53
CA GLN A 41 -2.23 9.13 10.44
C GLN A 41 -2.84 9.94 11.58
N PHE A 42 -3.87 10.74 11.30
CA PHE A 42 -4.60 11.44 12.36
C PHE A 42 -5.30 10.47 13.32
N ALA A 43 -5.82 9.34 12.83
CA ALA A 43 -6.38 8.31 13.69
C ALA A 43 -5.33 7.72 14.66
N PHE A 44 -4.05 7.63 14.25
CA PHE A 44 -2.96 7.25 15.15
C PHE A 44 -2.67 8.30 16.21
N VAL A 45 -2.60 9.57 15.82
CA VAL A 45 -2.32 10.68 16.75
C VAL A 45 -3.45 10.83 17.78
N PHE A 46 -4.72 10.81 17.35
CA PHE A 46 -5.86 10.89 18.26
C PHE A 46 -6.17 9.58 18.98
N GLY A 47 -5.64 8.46 18.48
CA GLY A 47 -5.79 7.15 19.07
C GLY A 47 -4.81 6.85 20.21
N LEU A 48 -3.81 7.72 20.45
CA LEU A 48 -2.82 7.53 21.53
C LEU A 48 -3.45 7.21 22.90
N PRO A 49 -4.53 7.89 23.37
CA PRO A 49 -5.16 7.55 24.65
C PRO A 49 -5.72 6.12 24.72
N LEU A 50 -6.03 5.52 23.57
CA LEU A 50 -6.48 4.12 23.50
C LEU A 50 -5.30 3.15 23.67
N SER A 51 -4.12 3.53 23.18
CA SER A 51 -2.87 2.82 23.43
C SER A 51 -2.50 2.90 24.91
N ASP A 52 -2.57 4.09 25.51
CA ASP A 52 -2.27 4.30 26.93
C ASP A 52 -3.20 3.45 27.82
N ALA A 53 -4.51 3.44 27.52
CA ALA A 53 -5.48 2.61 28.24
C ALA A 53 -5.22 1.10 28.09
N ALA A 54 -4.64 0.67 26.96
CA ALA A 54 -4.24 -0.73 26.77
C ALA A 54 -3.00 -1.07 27.60
N GLU A 55 -2.02 -0.17 27.71
CA GLU A 55 -0.87 -0.37 28.60
C GLU A 55 -1.30 -0.42 30.07
N ASP A 56 -2.20 0.47 30.49
CA ASP A 56 -2.79 0.48 31.84
C ASP A 56 -3.54 -0.82 32.17
N ALA A 57 -4.13 -1.45 31.15
CA ALA A 57 -4.78 -2.77 31.26
C ALA A 57 -3.77 -3.95 31.31
N GLY A 58 -2.47 -3.68 31.27
CA GLY A 58 -1.40 -4.67 31.39
C GLY A 58 -0.94 -5.29 30.07
N TYR A 59 -1.34 -4.73 28.92
CA TYR A 59 -0.83 -5.19 27.62
C TYR A 59 0.60 -4.69 27.39
N ALA A 60 1.40 -5.47 26.67
CA ALA A 60 2.77 -5.08 26.34
C ALA A 60 2.79 -3.78 25.50
N PRO A 61 3.77 -2.88 25.68
CA PRO A 61 3.88 -1.64 24.91
C PRO A 61 3.92 -1.86 23.39
N LEU A 62 4.46 -3.00 22.95
CA LEU A 62 4.48 -3.40 21.54
C LEU A 62 3.09 -3.75 20.99
N ALA A 63 2.19 -4.22 21.86
CA ALA A 63 0.83 -4.62 21.50
C ALA A 63 -0.18 -3.47 21.66
N ALA A 64 0.11 -2.47 22.50
CA ALA A 64 -0.81 -1.37 22.79
C ALA A 64 -1.24 -0.59 21.53
N PRO A 65 -0.36 -0.22 20.57
CA PRO A 65 -0.78 0.45 19.34
C PRO A 65 -1.66 -0.41 18.41
N LEU A 66 -1.67 -1.74 18.58
CA LEU A 66 -2.49 -2.64 17.76
C LEU A 66 -3.99 -2.40 17.94
N VAL A 67 -4.41 -1.86 19.09
CA VAL A 67 -5.82 -1.50 19.31
C VAL A 67 -6.28 -0.41 18.35
N ILE A 68 -5.40 0.56 18.05
CA ILE A 68 -5.67 1.63 17.09
C ILE A 68 -5.76 1.02 15.68
N TRP A 69 -4.82 0.15 15.32
CA TRP A 69 -4.83 -0.57 14.04
C TRP A 69 -6.13 -1.38 13.85
N PHE A 70 -6.59 -2.05 14.90
CA PHE A 70 -7.79 -2.87 14.88
C PHE A 70 -9.06 -2.07 14.59
N ILE A 71 -9.14 -0.81 15.04
CA ILE A 71 -10.27 0.08 14.78
C ILE A 71 -10.11 0.80 13.44
N ALA A 72 -8.91 1.32 13.17
CA ALA A 72 -8.65 2.17 12.02
C ALA A 72 -8.79 1.42 10.69
N PHE A 73 -8.37 0.15 10.61
CA PHE A 73 -8.42 -0.63 9.37
C PHE A 73 -9.83 -0.97 8.89
N PRO A 74 -10.74 -1.51 9.72
CA PRO A 74 -12.12 -1.75 9.29
C PRO A 74 -12.82 -0.45 8.86
N VAL A 75 -12.62 0.64 9.59
CA VAL A 75 -13.23 1.94 9.27
C VAL A 75 -12.70 2.47 7.92
N SER A 76 -11.39 2.43 7.72
CA SER A 76 -10.75 2.91 6.47
C SER A 76 -11.00 1.97 5.28
N GLY A 77 -11.13 0.68 5.55
CA GLY A 77 -11.35 -0.37 4.55
C GLY A 77 -12.81 -0.54 4.13
N ALA A 78 -13.77 -0.18 4.99
CA ALA A 78 -15.20 -0.37 4.73
C ALA A 78 -15.69 0.30 3.42
N PRO A 79 -15.32 1.54 3.07
CA PRO A 79 -15.71 2.15 1.80
C PRO A 79 -15.19 1.37 0.59
N ASN A 80 -13.92 0.94 0.64
CA ASN A 80 -13.29 0.17 -0.44
C ASN A 80 -13.98 -1.19 -0.61
N LEU A 81 -14.27 -1.87 0.51
CA LEU A 81 -14.98 -3.14 0.51
C LEU A 81 -16.41 -2.97 -0.01
N ALA A 82 -17.13 -1.92 0.40
CA ALA A 82 -18.48 -1.64 -0.07
C ALA A 82 -18.54 -1.41 -1.58
N VAL A 83 -17.60 -0.64 -2.13
CA VAL A 83 -17.51 -0.42 -3.59
C VAL A 83 -17.17 -1.73 -4.32
N ALA A 84 -16.19 -2.48 -3.82
CA ALA A 84 -15.81 -3.76 -4.43
C ALA A 84 -16.99 -4.74 -4.45
N LEU A 85 -17.66 -4.95 -3.31
CA LEU A 85 -18.83 -5.82 -3.20
C LEU A 85 -19.98 -5.33 -4.08
N GLY A 86 -20.24 -4.02 -4.12
CA GLY A 86 -21.25 -3.43 -4.98
C GLY A 86 -20.97 -3.67 -6.47
N LEU A 87 -19.72 -3.58 -6.91
CA LEU A 87 -19.32 -3.89 -8.28
C LEU A 87 -19.43 -5.38 -8.60
N ILE A 88 -19.01 -6.26 -7.68
CA ILE A 88 -19.12 -7.71 -7.85
C ILE A 88 -20.58 -8.12 -7.98
N TRP A 89 -21.46 -7.55 -7.15
CA TRP A 89 -22.89 -7.83 -7.19
C TRP A 89 -23.54 -7.34 -8.48
N ARG A 90 -23.31 -6.07 -8.87
CA ARG A 90 -23.87 -5.49 -10.10
C ARG A 90 -23.39 -6.19 -11.37
N ARG A 91 -22.16 -6.70 -11.39
CA ARG A 91 -21.58 -7.40 -12.55
C ARG A 91 -21.86 -8.91 -12.55
N GLY A 92 -22.53 -9.43 -11.52
CA GLY A 92 -22.82 -10.86 -11.39
C GLY A 92 -21.56 -11.74 -11.32
N THR A 93 -20.42 -11.19 -10.92
CA THR A 93 -19.12 -11.90 -10.97
C THR A 93 -18.83 -12.72 -9.73
N PHE A 94 -19.76 -12.81 -8.77
CA PHE A 94 -19.62 -13.64 -7.57
C PHE A 94 -19.28 -15.09 -7.89
N ARG A 95 -19.86 -15.64 -8.96
CA ARG A 95 -19.63 -17.03 -9.37
C ARG A 95 -18.16 -17.28 -9.77
N ARG A 96 -17.42 -16.25 -10.21
CA ARG A 96 -16.03 -16.37 -10.67
C ARG A 96 -15.06 -16.80 -9.58
N PHE A 97 -15.38 -16.55 -8.31
CA PHE A 97 -14.58 -17.05 -7.19
C PHE A 97 -14.60 -18.59 -7.10
N TRP A 98 -15.69 -19.23 -7.55
CA TRP A 98 -15.89 -20.69 -7.45
C TRP A 98 -15.88 -21.44 -8.80
N THR A 99 -15.95 -20.76 -9.94
CA THR A 99 -16.02 -21.42 -11.27
C THR A 99 -14.70 -21.51 -12.02
N GLY A 100 -13.58 -21.16 -11.40
CA GLY A 100 -12.25 -21.28 -12.00
C GLY A 100 -11.74 -22.72 -11.98
N ARG A 101 -10.64 -22.99 -12.70
CA ARG A 101 -9.90 -24.24 -12.55
C ARG A 101 -9.35 -24.32 -11.12
N ALA A 102 -9.46 -25.48 -10.47
CA ALA A 102 -9.03 -25.65 -9.07
C ALA A 102 -7.57 -25.22 -8.84
N GLU A 103 -6.68 -25.50 -9.80
CA GLU A 103 -5.26 -25.10 -9.72
C GLU A 103 -5.04 -23.57 -9.76
N GLU A 104 -5.83 -22.86 -10.58
CA GLU A 104 -5.76 -21.39 -10.67
C GLU A 104 -6.35 -20.73 -9.43
N GLN A 105 -7.43 -21.31 -8.88
CA GLN A 105 -8.03 -20.87 -7.63
C GLN A 105 -7.04 -21.02 -6.48
N LEU A 106 -6.37 -22.17 -6.37
CA LEU A 106 -5.38 -22.40 -5.32
C LEU A 106 -4.23 -21.38 -5.40
N LYS A 107 -3.70 -21.11 -6.60
CA LYS A 107 -2.66 -20.08 -6.81
C LYS A 107 -3.15 -18.68 -6.42
N ASN A 108 -4.41 -18.34 -6.70
CA ASN A 108 -4.98 -17.06 -6.31
C ASN A 108 -5.14 -16.93 -4.79
N TRP A 109 -5.61 -17.99 -4.12
CA TRP A 109 -5.70 -18.03 -2.66
C TRP A 109 -4.32 -17.95 -1.99
N GLU A 110 -3.34 -18.69 -2.51
CA GLU A 110 -1.96 -18.66 -2.04
C GLU A 110 -1.37 -17.24 -2.14
N ARG A 111 -1.53 -16.58 -3.29
CA ARG A 111 -1.07 -15.19 -3.49
C ARG A 111 -1.78 -14.22 -2.55
N THR A 112 -3.08 -14.42 -2.31
CA THR A 112 -3.86 -13.57 -1.41
C THR A 112 -3.38 -13.75 0.04
N LEU A 113 -3.16 -14.99 0.48
CA LEU A 113 -2.65 -15.29 1.81
C LEU A 113 -1.22 -14.79 2.00
N PHE A 114 -0.38 -14.90 0.98
CA PHE A 114 0.97 -14.36 0.97
C PHE A 114 0.96 -12.84 1.13
N ALA A 115 0.12 -12.14 0.34
CA ALA A 115 -0.04 -10.69 0.46
C ALA A 115 -0.57 -10.27 1.85
N ALA A 116 -1.55 -11.00 2.40
CA ALA A 116 -2.06 -10.75 3.74
C ALA A 116 -0.99 -10.95 4.82
N THR A 117 -0.18 -12.01 4.71
CA THR A 117 0.93 -12.28 5.63
C THR A 117 1.98 -11.17 5.58
N LEU A 118 2.36 -10.72 4.37
CA LEU A 118 3.30 -9.60 4.20
C LEU A 118 2.76 -8.30 4.79
N PHE A 119 1.46 -8.04 4.65
CA PHE A 119 0.82 -6.88 5.23
C PHE A 119 0.84 -6.91 6.76
N VAL A 120 0.52 -8.07 7.36
CA VAL A 120 0.62 -8.25 8.82
C VAL A 120 2.07 -8.07 9.29
N ALA A 121 3.03 -8.69 8.61
CA ALA A 121 4.45 -8.52 8.91
C ALA A 121 4.91 -7.05 8.81
N HIS A 122 4.38 -6.30 7.85
CA HIS A 122 4.63 -4.87 7.69
C HIS A 122 4.15 -4.04 8.90
N ILE A 123 2.93 -4.30 9.40
CA ILE A 123 2.38 -3.61 10.57
C ILE A 123 3.11 -4.00 11.87
N HIS A 124 3.45 -5.27 12.05
CA HIS A 124 4.24 -5.70 13.20
C HIS A 124 5.67 -5.15 13.16
N GLY A 125 6.30 -5.13 11.99
CA GLY A 125 7.62 -4.54 11.79
C GLY A 125 7.67 -3.05 12.15
N TYR A 126 6.59 -2.31 11.85
CA TYR A 126 6.41 -0.93 12.31
C TYR A 126 6.41 -0.83 13.83
N GLY A 127 5.59 -1.63 14.52
CA GLY A 127 5.52 -1.61 15.99
C GLY A 127 6.86 -1.92 16.65
N VAL A 128 7.60 -2.91 16.13
CA VAL A 128 8.93 -3.26 16.63
C VAL A 128 9.92 -2.11 16.39
N GLY A 129 9.95 -1.53 15.20
CA GLY A 129 10.86 -0.41 14.90
C GLY A 129 10.53 0.86 15.69
N GLN A 130 9.25 1.13 15.94
CA GLN A 130 8.83 2.22 16.83
C GLN A 130 9.36 2.01 18.24
N ALA A 131 9.24 0.80 18.79
CA ALA A 131 9.74 0.47 20.13
C ALA A 131 11.27 0.58 20.24
N LEU A 132 12.02 0.22 19.18
CA LEU A 132 13.48 0.31 19.16
C LEU A 132 14.01 1.76 19.12
N LEU A 133 13.24 2.69 18.56
CA LEU A 133 13.64 4.09 18.37
C LEU A 133 13.18 5.03 19.51
N GLY A 134 12.48 4.51 20.52
CA GLY A 134 12.01 5.30 21.66
C GLY A 134 11.10 6.47 21.26
N ASP A 135 11.30 7.63 21.88
CA ASP A 135 10.44 8.82 21.72
C ASP A 135 10.35 9.33 20.26
N LEU A 136 11.40 9.14 19.46
CA LEU A 136 11.43 9.52 18.04
C LEU A 136 10.83 8.44 17.12
N GLY A 137 10.52 7.27 17.65
CA GLY A 137 10.03 6.12 16.88
C GLY A 137 8.77 6.43 16.10
N VAL A 138 7.80 7.14 16.68
CA VAL A 138 6.54 7.47 15.98
C VAL A 138 6.78 8.40 14.79
N ALA A 139 7.68 9.38 14.95
CA ALA A 139 7.94 10.41 13.94
C ALA A 139 8.83 9.92 12.80
N ILE A 140 9.81 9.05 13.09
CA ILE A 140 10.79 8.55 12.10
C ILE A 140 10.32 7.25 11.46
N MET A 141 9.76 6.31 12.24
CA MET A 141 9.46 4.95 11.74
C MET A 141 8.35 4.96 10.70
N TRP A 142 7.33 5.83 10.84
CA TRP A 142 6.22 5.87 9.89
C TRP A 142 6.66 6.31 8.48
N PRO A 143 7.35 7.44 8.29
CA PRO A 143 7.93 7.81 6.99
C PRO A 143 8.94 6.78 6.47
N LEU A 144 9.78 6.21 7.34
CA LEU A 144 10.77 5.21 6.97
C LEU A 144 10.11 3.95 6.39
N LEU A 145 9.04 3.49 7.03
CA LEU A 145 8.25 2.34 6.58
C LEU A 145 7.58 2.62 5.23
N MET A 146 6.95 3.79 5.06
CA MET A 146 6.30 4.18 3.80
C MET A 146 7.29 4.35 2.65
N ALA A 147 8.46 4.92 2.91
CA ALA A 147 9.54 5.03 1.93
C ALA A 147 10.05 3.64 1.52
N SER A 148 10.20 2.73 2.49
CA SER A 148 10.65 1.36 2.22
C SER A 148 9.65 0.56 1.39
N THR A 149 8.34 0.70 1.64
CA THR A 149 7.31 0.05 0.82
C THR A 149 7.26 0.60 -0.59
N MET A 150 7.48 1.92 -0.77
CA MET A 150 7.60 2.50 -2.12
C MET A 150 8.77 1.90 -2.89
N VAL A 151 9.96 1.83 -2.29
CA VAL A 151 11.15 1.24 -2.94
C VAL A 151 10.88 -0.22 -3.30
N MET A 152 10.36 -1.01 -2.35
CA MET A 152 10.07 -2.43 -2.58
C MET A 152 9.00 -2.63 -3.66
N GLY A 153 7.96 -1.79 -3.68
CA GLY A 153 6.93 -1.80 -4.71
C GLY A 153 7.51 -1.56 -6.10
N GLN A 154 8.42 -0.58 -6.23
CA GLN A 154 9.08 -0.33 -7.51
C GLN A 154 10.00 -1.48 -7.94
N LEU A 155 10.77 -2.06 -7.00
CA LEU A 155 11.60 -3.24 -7.29
C LEU A 155 10.77 -4.41 -7.80
N TRP A 156 9.60 -4.65 -7.20
CA TRP A 156 8.68 -5.68 -7.66
C TRP A 156 8.07 -5.34 -9.03
N GLY A 157 7.73 -4.08 -9.28
CA GLY A 157 7.27 -3.61 -10.59
C GLY A 157 8.31 -3.83 -11.70
N TYR A 158 9.60 -3.62 -11.41
CA TYR A 158 10.68 -4.01 -12.31
C TYR A 158 10.79 -5.52 -12.50
N GLY A 159 10.68 -6.30 -11.41
CA GLY A 159 10.72 -7.76 -11.46
C GLY A 159 9.56 -8.38 -12.26
N LEU A 160 8.38 -7.72 -12.26
CA LEU A 160 7.21 -8.11 -13.05
C LEU A 160 7.25 -7.62 -14.50
N GLY A 161 8.26 -6.83 -14.89
CA GLY A 161 8.39 -6.27 -16.23
C GLY A 161 7.38 -5.17 -16.55
N GLU A 162 6.81 -4.49 -15.54
CA GLU A 162 5.84 -3.40 -15.76
C GLU A 162 6.43 -2.21 -16.54
N TRP A 163 7.76 -2.11 -16.54
CA TRP A 163 8.51 -1.07 -17.25
C TRP A 163 8.98 -1.50 -18.64
N ASP A 164 8.68 -2.74 -19.08
CA ASP A 164 9.07 -3.24 -20.38
C ASP A 164 8.28 -2.53 -21.49
N GLY A 165 8.97 -1.66 -22.24
CA GLY A 165 8.37 -0.86 -23.31
C GLY A 165 7.89 0.53 -22.87
N ALA A 166 8.14 0.93 -21.62
CA ALA A 166 7.88 2.29 -21.16
C ALA A 166 8.84 3.33 -21.80
N ASP A 167 8.39 4.59 -21.91
CA ASP A 167 9.23 5.69 -22.40
C ASP A 167 10.52 5.79 -21.56
N PRO A 168 11.71 5.78 -22.18
CA PRO A 168 12.98 5.97 -21.48
C PRO A 168 13.03 7.19 -20.56
N ARG A 169 12.27 8.26 -20.85
CA ARG A 169 12.14 9.42 -19.96
C ARG A 169 11.40 9.09 -18.67
N ALA A 170 10.30 8.34 -18.76
CA ALA A 170 9.53 7.89 -17.61
C ALA A 170 10.34 6.92 -16.74
N VAL A 171 11.07 5.99 -17.37
CA VAL A 171 11.96 5.07 -16.66
C VAL A 171 13.06 5.83 -15.90
N ARG A 172 13.71 6.81 -16.54
CA ARG A 172 14.73 7.63 -15.86
C ARG A 172 14.15 8.44 -14.71
N LEU A 173 13.00 9.07 -14.89
CA LEU A 173 12.34 9.83 -13.83
C LEU A 173 12.00 8.92 -12.63
N ASN A 174 11.49 7.72 -12.90
CA ASN A 174 11.22 6.73 -11.87
C ASN A 174 12.49 6.31 -11.10
N MET A 175 13.58 6.01 -11.82
CA MET A 175 14.86 5.68 -11.20
C MET A 175 15.40 6.83 -10.34
N THR A 176 15.27 8.08 -10.80
CA THR A 176 15.66 9.24 -9.97
C THR A 176 14.80 9.38 -8.72
N ALA A 177 13.49 9.12 -8.82
CA ALA A 177 12.60 9.15 -7.66
C ALA A 177 12.99 8.07 -6.62
N ILE A 178 13.28 6.84 -7.08
CA ILE A 178 13.74 5.76 -6.21
C ILE A 178 15.07 6.13 -5.53
N ALA A 179 16.02 6.70 -6.27
CA ALA A 179 17.29 7.15 -5.70
C ALA A 179 17.10 8.21 -4.61
N VAL A 180 16.22 9.19 -4.85
CA VAL A 180 15.88 10.22 -3.85
C VAL A 180 15.24 9.61 -2.61
N ILE A 181 14.32 8.64 -2.77
CA ILE A 181 13.70 7.94 -1.64
C ILE A 181 14.74 7.15 -0.84
N ILE A 182 15.69 6.48 -1.49
CA ILE A 182 16.78 5.77 -0.80
C ILE A 182 17.64 6.75 0.00
N VAL A 183 17.98 7.91 -0.56
CA VAL A 183 18.70 8.96 0.16
C VAL A 183 17.89 9.45 1.37
N ALA A 184 16.59 9.66 1.21
CA ALA A 184 15.72 10.06 2.32
C ALA A 184 15.70 9.00 3.44
N ILE A 185 15.61 7.72 3.10
CA ILE A 185 15.70 6.59 4.04
C ILE A 185 17.04 6.63 4.79
N ALA A 186 18.15 6.81 4.07
CA ALA A 186 19.49 6.86 4.66
C ALA A 186 19.64 8.04 5.64
N VAL A 187 19.11 9.21 5.30
CA VAL A 187 19.11 10.40 6.18
C VAL A 187 18.25 10.15 7.42
N LEU A 188 17.03 9.62 7.25
CA LEU A 188 16.12 9.29 8.38
C LEU A 188 16.73 8.26 9.32
N THR A 189 17.36 7.22 8.76
CA THR A 189 18.02 6.17 9.54
C THR A 189 19.24 6.73 10.26
N GLY A 190 20.05 7.55 9.60
CA GLY A 190 21.20 8.22 10.21
C GLY A 190 20.81 9.16 11.35
N ALA A 191 19.72 9.92 11.18
CA ALA A 191 19.17 10.76 12.23
C ALA A 191 18.67 9.94 13.44
N GLY A 192 17.98 8.83 13.18
CA GLY A 192 17.55 7.90 14.24
C GLY A 192 18.73 7.28 15.00
N LEU A 193 19.78 6.85 14.29
CA LEU A 193 20.99 6.30 14.92
C LEU A 193 21.74 7.34 15.75
N ALA A 194 21.84 8.58 15.26
CA ALA A 194 22.48 9.67 16.01
C ALA A 194 21.73 10.04 17.29
N SER A 195 20.41 9.82 17.35
CA SER A 195 19.62 10.04 18.57
C SER A 195 19.76 8.93 19.63
N LEU A 196 20.31 7.77 19.26
CA LEU A 196 20.57 6.64 20.17
C LEU A 196 21.99 6.66 20.75
N ALA A 197 22.87 7.55 20.28
CA ALA A 197 24.27 7.70 20.69
C ALA A 197 24.45 8.88 21.65
#